data_AF-A0A7W0GFH7-F1
#
_entry.id   AF-A0A7W0GFH7-F1
#
_cell.length_a   1.000
_cell.length_b   1.000
_cell.length_c   1.000
_cell.angle_alpha   90.00
_cell.angle_beta   90.00
_cell.angle_gamma   90.00
#
_symmetry.space_group_name_H-M   'P 1'
#
loop_
_entity.id
_entity.type
_entity.pdbx_description
1 polymer ?
#
loop_
_entity_poly.entity_id
_entity_poly.type
_entity_poly.pdbx_seq_one_letter_code
_entity_poly.pdbx_strand_id
1 'polypeptide(L)'
;VDRLIIGGGMCFTFLAAQGHGVGGSLLEEDQVDTCRRLLDSAGDRIVLPVDIACAESVVADAQITVVPVESIPDGLKGLDIGPQSVQVFIRALDGAKTVFWNGPMGVFELSPFAGGTKGVGKAVAAVDGLSVVGGGDSAAAVRTLGLDESSYGHISTGGGASLEYLEGKTLPGLAVLED
;
A
#
# COMPACT_ATOMS: atom_id res chain seq x y z
N VAL A 1 -14.41 -3.48 6.13
CA VAL A 1 -13.67 -2.20 6.21
C VAL A 1 -14.46 -1.13 5.47
N ASP A 2 -14.41 0.11 5.95
CA ASP A 2 -15.09 1.26 5.31
C ASP A 2 -14.32 1.79 4.11
N ARG A 3 -12.98 1.77 4.19
CA ARG A 3 -12.06 2.08 3.10
C ARG A 3 -11.01 0.99 3.00
N LEU A 4 -10.60 0.67 1.77
CA LEU A 4 -9.48 -0.21 1.44
C LEU A 4 -8.54 0.55 0.50
N ILE A 5 -7.42 1.02 1.05
CA ILE A 5 -6.41 1.78 0.30
C ILE A 5 -5.41 0.78 -0.27
N ILE A 6 -5.16 0.84 -1.58
CA ILE A 6 -4.26 -0.09 -2.27
C ILE A 6 -3.14 0.71 -2.95
N GLY A 7 -1.89 0.41 -2.57
CA GLY A 7 -0.67 0.98 -3.16
C GLY A 7 0.32 -0.11 -3.53
N GLY A 8 1.60 0.27 -3.69
CA GLY A 8 2.67 -0.67 -4.02
C GLY A 8 2.46 -1.36 -5.37
N GLY A 9 3.18 -2.46 -5.62
CA GLY A 9 3.07 -3.21 -6.87
C GLY A 9 1.66 -3.74 -7.16
N MET A 10 0.89 -4.06 -6.11
CA MET A 10 -0.47 -4.58 -6.24
C MET A 10 -1.41 -3.60 -6.95
N CYS A 11 -1.20 -2.29 -6.81
CA CYS A 11 -2.11 -1.30 -7.41
C CYS A 11 -2.14 -1.39 -8.95
N PHE A 12 -1.06 -1.82 -9.60
CA PHE A 12 -1.00 -1.89 -11.06
C PHE A 12 -1.95 -2.92 -11.64
N THR A 13 -2.17 -4.06 -10.98
CA THR A 13 -3.19 -5.03 -11.41
C THR A 13 -4.60 -4.44 -11.31
N PHE A 14 -4.88 -3.59 -10.30
CA PHE A 14 -6.14 -2.85 -10.20
C PHE A 14 -6.27 -1.76 -11.27
N LEU A 15 -5.20 -1.02 -11.56
CA LEU A 15 -5.20 0.00 -12.62
C LEU A 15 -5.41 -0.64 -14.00
N ALA A 16 -4.77 -1.78 -14.27
CA ALA A 16 -5.00 -2.57 -15.48
C ALA A 16 -6.45 -3.07 -15.56
N ALA A 17 -7.07 -3.46 -14.42
CA ALA A 17 -8.48 -3.84 -14.38
C ALA A 17 -9.43 -2.68 -14.73
N GLN A 18 -9.04 -1.43 -14.45
CA GLN A 18 -9.73 -0.20 -14.89
C GLN A 18 -9.44 0.19 -16.35
N GLY A 19 -8.54 -0.53 -17.04
CA GLY A 19 -8.18 -0.28 -18.43
C GLY A 19 -7.02 0.69 -18.63
N HIS A 20 -6.29 1.04 -17.58
CA HIS A 20 -5.08 1.86 -17.70
C HIS A 20 -3.88 1.03 -18.18
N GLY A 21 -3.01 1.65 -18.99
CA GLY A 21 -1.70 1.09 -19.29
C GLY A 21 -0.80 1.18 -18.07
N VAL A 22 -0.03 0.13 -17.77
CA VAL A 22 0.86 0.06 -16.59
C VAL A 22 2.35 -0.02 -16.96
N GLY A 23 2.68 0.10 -18.25
CA GLY A 23 4.04 -0.01 -18.77
C GLY A 23 4.78 -1.24 -18.28
N GLY A 24 6.02 -1.07 -17.82
CA GLY A 24 6.87 -2.15 -17.28
C GLY A 24 6.64 -2.47 -15.80
N SER A 25 5.55 -2.00 -15.20
CA SER A 25 5.23 -2.20 -13.79
C SER A 25 4.84 -3.66 -13.49
N LEU A 26 4.89 -4.04 -12.21
CA LEU A 26 4.50 -5.39 -11.78
C LEU A 26 3.02 -5.64 -12.07
N LEU A 27 2.71 -6.62 -12.91
CA LEU A 27 1.35 -6.96 -13.31
C LEU A 27 1.12 -8.47 -13.14
N GLU A 28 0.06 -8.83 -12.42
CA GLU A 28 -0.45 -10.19 -12.33
C GLU A 28 -1.63 -10.33 -13.31
N GLU A 29 -1.33 -10.66 -14.57
CA GLU A 29 -2.33 -10.68 -15.65
C GLU A 29 -3.53 -11.60 -15.36
N ASP A 30 -3.28 -12.74 -14.70
CA ASP A 30 -4.31 -13.71 -14.30
C ASP A 30 -5.24 -13.20 -13.19
N GLN A 31 -4.84 -12.14 -12.47
CA GLN A 31 -5.63 -11.52 -11.40
C GLN A 31 -6.45 -10.32 -11.87
N VAL A 32 -6.27 -9.84 -13.10
CA VAL A 32 -6.97 -8.65 -13.63
C VAL A 32 -8.49 -8.81 -13.54
N ASP A 33 -9.03 -9.98 -13.91
CA ASP A 33 -10.47 -10.23 -13.82
C ASP A 33 -10.97 -10.29 -12.37
N THR A 34 -10.13 -10.76 -11.44
CA THR A 34 -10.42 -10.74 -10.00
C THR A 34 -10.47 -9.31 -9.49
N CYS A 35 -9.46 -8.49 -9.79
CA CYS A 35 -9.42 -7.07 -9.43
C CYS A 35 -10.64 -6.32 -9.99
N ARG A 36 -11.05 -6.61 -11.23
CA ARG A 36 -12.25 -6.00 -11.83
C ARG A 36 -13.51 -6.31 -11.02
N ARG A 37 -13.74 -7.58 -10.69
CA ARG A 37 -14.89 -7.98 -9.84
C ARG A 37 -14.84 -7.35 -8.45
N LEU A 38 -13.65 -7.19 -7.88
CA LEU A 38 -13.48 -6.52 -6.58
C LEU A 38 -13.84 -5.03 -6.68
N LEU A 39 -13.40 -4.33 -7.73
CA LEU A 39 -13.75 -2.93 -7.96
C LEU A 39 -15.27 -2.77 -8.13
N ASP A 40 -15.90 -3.61 -8.96
CA ASP A 40 -17.34 -3.57 -9.21
C ASP A 40 -18.17 -3.81 -7.93
N SER A 41 -17.72 -4.72 -7.05
CA SER A 41 -18.42 -5.07 -5.81
C SER A 41 -18.07 -4.17 -4.61
N ALA A 42 -16.92 -3.49 -4.65
CA ALA A 42 -16.48 -2.61 -3.58
C ALA A 42 -17.14 -1.23 -3.62
N GLY A 43 -17.58 -0.78 -4.80
CA GLY A 43 -18.05 0.59 -4.99
C GLY A 43 -16.92 1.59 -4.75
N ASP A 44 -17.17 2.63 -3.97
CA ASP A 44 -16.18 3.66 -3.61
C ASP A 44 -15.26 3.26 -2.44
N ARG A 45 -15.39 2.04 -1.92
CA ARG A 45 -14.58 1.58 -0.78
C ARG A 45 -13.12 1.35 -1.13
N ILE A 46 -12.81 0.91 -2.36
CA ILE A 46 -11.43 0.75 -2.82
C ILE A 46 -10.90 2.10 -3.29
N VAL A 47 -9.78 2.53 -2.71
CA VAL A 47 -9.10 3.77 -3.05
C VAL A 47 -7.76 3.43 -3.70
N LEU A 48 -7.59 3.84 -4.95
CA LEU A 48 -6.41 3.61 -5.77
C LEU A 48 -5.58 4.90 -5.92
N PRO A 49 -4.28 4.80 -6.29
CA PRO A 49 -3.48 5.96 -6.63
C PRO A 49 -4.06 6.71 -7.84
N VAL A 50 -3.77 8.00 -7.93
CA VAL A 50 -4.15 8.88 -9.05
C VAL A 50 -2.94 9.37 -9.85
N ASP A 51 -1.75 9.25 -9.27
CA ASP A 51 -0.46 9.53 -9.90
C ASP A 51 0.59 8.54 -9.39
N ILE A 52 1.60 8.26 -10.22
CA ILE A 52 2.63 7.26 -9.96
C ILE A 52 4.00 7.91 -10.19
N ALA A 53 4.95 7.62 -9.32
CA ALA A 53 6.36 7.91 -9.52
C ALA A 53 7.00 6.75 -10.30
N CYS A 54 7.45 7.05 -11.51
CA CYS A 54 7.99 6.08 -12.45
C CYS A 54 9.48 6.28 -12.71
N ALA A 55 10.19 5.20 -13.01
CA ALA A 55 11.55 5.23 -13.56
C ALA A 55 11.82 4.04 -14.48
N GLU A 56 12.90 4.09 -15.26
CA GLU A 56 13.32 2.99 -16.14
C GLU A 56 13.84 1.78 -15.35
N SER A 57 14.46 2.02 -14.19
CA SER A 57 15.10 1.00 -13.38
C SER A 57 15.05 1.30 -11.88
N VAL A 58 15.20 0.25 -11.08
CA VAL A 58 15.13 0.28 -9.62
C VAL A 58 16.54 0.52 -9.06
N VAL A 59 17.00 1.77 -9.12
CA VAL A 59 18.33 2.19 -8.67
C VAL A 59 18.28 3.46 -7.83
N ALA A 60 19.29 3.69 -7.00
CA ALA A 60 19.30 4.78 -6.01
C ALA A 60 19.42 6.19 -6.63
N ASP A 61 19.90 6.30 -7.86
CA ASP A 61 20.09 7.53 -8.64
C ASP A 61 19.10 7.66 -9.81
N ALA A 62 18.02 6.87 -9.78
CA ALA A 62 17.01 6.86 -10.82
C ALA A 62 16.38 8.25 -11.05
N GLN A 63 16.20 8.61 -12.32
CA GLN A 63 15.44 9.80 -12.70
C GLN A 63 13.94 9.50 -12.57
N ILE A 64 13.27 10.23 -11.68
CA ILE A 64 11.84 10.05 -11.40
C ILE A 64 11.01 10.91 -12.35
N THR A 65 10.04 10.29 -13.00
CA THR A 65 8.96 10.97 -13.70
C THR A 65 7.65 10.67 -12.98
N VAL A 66 6.96 11.71 -12.50
CA VAL A 66 5.63 11.56 -11.90
C VAL A 66 4.58 11.80 -12.97
N VAL A 67 3.64 10.87 -13.13
CA VAL A 67 2.59 10.91 -14.15
C VAL A 67 1.22 10.52 -13.56
N PRO A 68 0.11 11.03 -14.12
CA PRO A 68 -1.22 10.49 -13.85
C PRO A 68 -1.32 9.01 -14.21
N VAL A 69 -2.18 8.24 -13.53
CA VAL A 69 -2.36 6.81 -13.79
C VAL A 69 -2.82 6.50 -15.21
N GLU A 70 -3.49 7.44 -15.88
CA GLU A 70 -3.92 7.32 -17.28
C GLU A 70 -2.77 7.46 -18.28
N SER A 71 -1.58 7.86 -17.84
CA SER A 71 -0.45 8.26 -18.71
C SER A 71 0.88 7.63 -18.28
N ILE A 72 0.85 6.43 -17.66
CA ILE A 72 2.06 5.67 -17.36
C ILE A 72 2.73 5.25 -18.68
N PRO A 73 3.97 5.69 -18.96
CA PRO A 73 4.64 5.37 -20.22
C PRO A 73 5.05 3.90 -20.31
N ASP A 74 4.92 3.29 -21.49
CA ASP A 74 5.22 1.87 -21.72
C ASP A 74 6.65 1.45 -21.33
N GLY A 75 7.62 2.35 -21.46
CA GLY A 75 9.03 2.11 -21.14
C GLY A 75 9.41 2.31 -19.67
N LEU A 76 8.49 2.82 -18.83
CA LEU A 76 8.76 3.06 -17.41
C LEU A 76 8.04 2.07 -16.51
N LYS A 77 8.57 1.91 -15.31
CA LYS A 77 7.97 1.12 -14.22
C LYS A 77 7.49 2.07 -13.14
N GLY A 78 6.29 1.87 -12.64
CA GLY A 78 5.81 2.52 -11.43
C GLY A 78 6.46 1.89 -10.21
N LEU A 79 7.12 2.72 -9.39
CA LEU A 79 7.97 2.26 -8.29
C LEU A 79 7.62 2.90 -6.95
N ASP A 80 6.77 3.93 -6.95
CA ASP A 80 6.13 4.50 -5.77
C ASP A 80 4.84 5.22 -6.19
N ILE A 81 3.94 5.49 -5.25
CA ILE A 81 2.80 6.37 -5.51
C ILE A 81 3.27 7.83 -5.61
N GLY A 82 2.61 8.61 -6.45
CA GLY A 82 2.91 10.02 -6.59
C GLY A 82 2.39 10.88 -5.41
N PRO A 83 2.82 12.15 -5.33
CA PRO A 83 2.44 13.06 -4.26
C PRO A 83 0.92 13.33 -4.21
N GLN A 84 0.20 13.31 -5.34
CA GLN A 84 -1.25 13.53 -5.33
C GLN A 84 -1.97 12.33 -4.70
N SER A 85 -1.51 11.11 -4.97
CA SER A 85 -2.00 9.87 -4.39
C SER A 85 -1.80 9.83 -2.88
N VAL A 86 -0.64 10.28 -2.39
CA VAL A 86 -0.43 10.46 -0.94
C VAL A 86 -1.51 11.34 -0.33
N GLN A 87 -1.87 12.46 -0.98
CA GLN A 87 -2.94 13.34 -0.49
C GLN A 87 -4.33 12.69 -0.56
N VAL A 88 -4.61 11.90 -1.60
CA VAL A 88 -5.85 11.12 -1.70
C VAL A 88 -5.93 10.12 -0.55
N PHE A 89 -4.84 9.42 -0.24
CA PHE A 89 -4.80 8.42 0.82
C PHE A 89 -4.90 9.05 2.20
N ILE A 90 -4.24 10.19 2.44
CA ILE A 90 -4.42 10.97 3.68
C ILE A 90 -5.89 11.34 3.87
N ARG A 91 -6.58 11.81 2.83
CA ARG A 91 -8.03 12.12 2.92
C ARG A 91 -8.88 10.89 3.17
N ALA A 92 -8.51 9.74 2.62
CA ALA A 92 -9.22 8.48 2.86
C ALA A 92 -9.07 7.96 4.30
N LEU A 93 -8.04 8.41 5.02
CA LEU A 93 -7.83 8.11 6.44
C LEU A 93 -8.57 9.08 7.38
N ASP A 94 -9.16 10.15 6.87
CA ASP A 94 -9.86 11.15 7.70
C ASP A 94 -11.05 10.51 8.43
N GLY A 95 -11.15 10.78 9.72
CA GLY A 95 -12.17 10.19 10.60
C GLY A 95 -12.00 8.71 10.92
N ALA A 96 -10.98 8.01 10.38
CA ALA A 96 -10.75 6.60 10.69
C ALA A 96 -10.44 6.42 12.19
N LYS A 97 -11.09 5.45 12.83
CA LYS A 97 -10.85 5.09 14.25
C LYS A 97 -9.98 3.86 14.44
N THR A 98 -9.83 3.06 13.38
CA THR A 98 -8.91 1.94 13.33
C THR A 98 -8.28 1.88 11.95
N VAL A 99 -6.97 1.76 11.88
CA VAL A 99 -6.21 1.60 10.63
C VAL A 99 -5.27 0.41 10.77
N PHE A 100 -5.33 -0.50 9.81
CA PHE A 100 -4.36 -1.58 9.68
C PHE A 100 -3.54 -1.34 8.41
N TRP A 101 -2.23 -1.10 8.56
CA TRP A 101 -1.32 -0.83 7.46
C TRP A 101 -0.42 -2.04 7.22
N ASN A 102 -0.55 -2.65 6.05
CA ASN A 102 0.27 -3.76 5.60
C ASN A 102 0.73 -3.57 4.15
N GLY A 103 2.03 -3.36 3.97
CA GLY A 103 2.68 -3.17 2.69
C GLY A 103 3.14 -1.72 2.46
N PRO A 104 4.37 -1.49 2.00
CA PRO A 104 4.82 -0.17 1.57
C PRO A 104 4.09 0.29 0.30
N MET A 105 4.16 1.59 0.00
CA MET A 105 3.53 2.17 -1.20
C MET A 105 4.43 2.13 -2.44
N GLY A 106 5.70 1.82 -2.25
CA GLY A 106 6.75 1.79 -3.27
C GLY A 106 8.01 1.08 -2.78
N VAL A 107 9.08 1.12 -3.57
CA VAL A 107 10.40 0.52 -3.26
C VAL A 107 11.15 1.38 -2.23
N PHE A 108 10.62 1.41 -1.01
CA PHE A 108 11.01 2.35 0.05
C PHE A 108 12.47 2.24 0.49
N GLU A 109 13.14 1.14 0.19
CA GLU A 109 14.55 0.89 0.45
C GLU A 109 15.46 1.83 -0.34
N LEU A 110 14.95 2.40 -1.43
CA LEU A 110 15.66 3.35 -2.27
C LEU A 110 15.05 4.74 -2.12
N SER A 111 15.89 5.71 -1.75
CA SER A 111 15.46 7.09 -1.48
C SER A 111 14.55 7.74 -2.54
N PRO A 112 14.75 7.51 -3.86
CA PRO A 112 13.86 8.09 -4.87
C PRO A 112 12.40 7.58 -4.82
N PHE A 113 12.17 6.39 -4.24
CA PHE A 113 10.88 5.68 -4.24
C PHE A 113 10.31 5.49 -2.82
N ALA A 114 10.77 6.31 -1.88
CA ALA A 114 10.39 6.24 -0.47
C ALA A 114 9.31 7.25 -0.07
N GLY A 115 8.95 8.17 -0.96
CA GLY A 115 8.11 9.34 -0.67
C GLY A 115 6.69 8.94 -0.28
N GLY A 116 6.08 8.02 -1.04
CA GLY A 116 4.73 7.51 -0.82
C GLY A 116 4.62 6.74 0.48
N THR A 117 5.53 5.77 0.69
CA THR A 117 5.59 4.98 1.93
C THR A 117 5.79 5.87 3.16
N LYS A 118 6.68 6.86 3.08
CA LYS A 118 6.91 7.83 4.17
C LYS A 118 5.69 8.70 4.42
N GLY A 119 5.03 9.17 3.37
CA GLY A 119 3.83 10.01 3.44
C GLY A 119 2.66 9.28 4.10
N VAL A 120 2.37 8.07 3.64
CA VAL A 120 1.30 7.23 4.20
C VAL A 120 1.64 6.79 5.63
N GLY A 121 2.88 6.37 5.91
CA GLY A 121 3.30 6.00 7.27
C GLY A 121 3.09 7.13 8.28
N LYS A 122 3.45 8.37 7.91
CA LYS A 122 3.15 9.56 8.74
C LYS A 122 1.66 9.79 8.94
N ALA A 123 0.85 9.57 7.91
CA ALA A 123 -0.60 9.73 8.00
C ALA A 123 -1.22 8.69 8.94
N VAL A 124 -0.79 7.43 8.84
CA VAL A 124 -1.24 6.34 9.72
C VAL A 124 -0.86 6.61 11.17
N ALA A 125 0.36 7.12 11.42
CA ALA A 125 0.81 7.51 12.75
C ALA A 125 0.01 8.68 13.36
N ALA A 126 -0.60 9.53 12.52
CA ALA A 126 -1.36 10.70 12.96
C ALA A 126 -2.85 10.41 13.19
N VAL A 127 -3.30 9.16 13.01
CA VAL A 127 -4.70 8.77 13.20
C VAL A 127 -5.09 8.90 14.68
N ASP A 128 -6.16 9.63 14.97
CA ASP A 128 -6.81 9.71 16.29
C ASP A 128 -7.66 8.46 16.54
N GLY A 129 -6.96 7.33 16.77
CA GLY A 129 -7.54 6.00 16.91
C GLY A 129 -6.47 4.92 17.01
N LEU A 130 -6.87 3.66 16.82
CA LEU A 130 -5.96 2.53 16.83
C LEU A 130 -5.26 2.39 15.47
N SER A 131 -3.97 2.70 15.39
CA SER A 131 -3.14 2.39 14.23
C SER A 131 -2.34 1.11 14.48
N VAL A 132 -2.44 0.15 13.57
CA VAL A 132 -1.73 -1.13 13.61
C VAL A 132 -0.86 -1.25 12.37
N VAL A 133 0.45 -1.38 12.56
CA VAL A 133 1.39 -1.73 11.50
C VAL A 133 1.52 -3.25 11.47
N GLY A 134 1.15 -3.86 10.35
CA GLY A 134 1.20 -5.29 10.13
C GLY A 134 2.22 -5.69 9.08
N GLY A 135 2.76 -6.89 9.20
CA GLY A 135 3.74 -7.46 8.25
C GLY A 135 5.17 -6.97 8.45
N GLY A 136 6.12 -7.79 8.02
CA GLY A 136 7.55 -7.51 8.17
C GLY A 136 7.98 -6.24 7.42
N ASP A 137 7.50 -6.06 6.18
CA ASP A 137 7.95 -4.96 5.32
C ASP A 137 7.44 -3.59 5.80
N SER A 138 6.19 -3.48 6.26
CA SER A 138 5.69 -2.22 6.84
C SER A 138 6.46 -1.84 8.12
N ALA A 139 6.73 -2.83 8.98
CA ALA A 139 7.52 -2.60 10.19
C ALA A 139 8.97 -2.22 9.86
N ALA A 140 9.55 -2.81 8.81
CA ALA A 140 10.86 -2.43 8.30
C ALA A 140 10.84 -1.00 7.72
N ALA A 141 9.78 -0.61 6.99
CA ALA A 141 9.62 0.72 6.45
C ALA A 141 9.58 1.79 7.54
N VAL A 142 8.85 1.55 8.64
CA VAL A 142 8.82 2.47 9.80
C VAL A 142 10.25 2.76 10.29
N ARG A 143 11.07 1.71 10.45
CA ARG A 143 12.46 1.81 10.94
C ARG A 143 13.38 2.48 9.93
N THR A 144 13.40 1.98 8.70
CA THR A 144 14.29 2.45 7.63
C THR A 144 14.03 3.91 7.29
N LEU A 145 12.78 4.36 7.34
CA LEU A 145 12.40 5.74 7.02
C LEU A 145 12.48 6.70 8.22
N GLY A 146 12.90 6.20 9.39
CA GLY A 146 13.03 6.99 10.62
C GLY A 146 11.70 7.55 11.11
N LEU A 147 10.61 6.80 10.94
CA LEU A 147 9.31 7.13 11.52
C LEU A 147 9.34 6.72 13.00
N ASP A 148 8.70 7.52 13.85
CA ASP A 148 8.64 7.24 15.28
C ASP A 148 7.74 6.03 15.57
N GLU A 149 8.34 4.91 15.99
CA GLU A 149 7.61 3.68 16.34
C GLU A 149 6.57 3.93 17.44
N SER A 150 6.82 4.86 18.36
CA SER A 150 5.91 5.16 19.47
C SER A 150 4.65 5.92 19.07
N SER A 151 4.63 6.47 17.86
CA SER A 151 3.45 7.14 17.29
C SER A 151 2.42 6.15 16.71
N TYR A 152 2.70 4.83 16.71
CA TYR A 152 1.76 3.80 16.27
C TYR A 152 1.16 3.07 17.47
N GLY A 153 -0.14 2.75 17.41
CA GLY A 153 -0.83 2.04 18.50
C GLY A 153 -0.32 0.61 18.70
N HIS A 154 0.06 -0.07 17.62
CA HIS A 154 0.68 -1.39 17.65
C HIS A 154 1.54 -1.65 16.41
N ILE A 155 2.71 -2.26 16.59
CA ILE A 155 3.54 -2.79 15.50
C ILE A 155 3.64 -4.30 15.70
N SER A 156 3.00 -5.06 14.81
CA SER A 156 2.98 -6.52 14.90
C SER A 156 4.32 -7.12 14.49
N THR A 157 4.77 -8.12 15.25
CA THR A 157 5.89 -8.99 14.92
C THR A 157 5.44 -10.37 14.41
N GLY A 158 4.13 -10.60 14.27
CA GLY A 158 3.58 -11.90 13.88
C GLY A 158 3.77 -12.24 12.40
N GLY A 159 4.21 -11.30 11.57
CA GLY A 159 4.44 -11.52 10.13
C GLY A 159 3.23 -12.16 9.45
N GLY A 160 3.44 -13.32 8.83
CA GLY A 160 2.39 -14.11 8.18
C GLY A 160 1.23 -14.50 9.10
N ALA A 161 1.48 -14.76 10.40
CA ALA A 161 0.43 -15.11 11.34
C ALA A 161 -0.58 -13.95 11.54
N SER A 162 -0.13 -12.70 11.45
CA SER A 162 -1.05 -11.54 11.54
C SER A 162 -1.96 -11.44 10.33
N LEU A 163 -1.45 -11.80 9.15
CA LEU A 163 -2.22 -11.81 7.91
C LEU A 163 -3.22 -12.97 7.90
N GLU A 164 -2.78 -14.17 8.25
CA GLU A 164 -3.69 -15.33 8.36
C GLU A 164 -4.83 -15.08 9.35
N TYR A 165 -4.53 -14.41 10.47
CA TYR A 165 -5.56 -14.02 11.43
C TYR A 165 -6.57 -13.02 10.84
N LEU A 166 -6.10 -12.04 10.07
CA LEU A 166 -6.96 -11.07 9.39
C LEU A 166 -7.75 -11.65 8.22
N GLU A 167 -7.24 -12.70 7.58
CA GLU A 167 -7.97 -13.51 6.61
C GLU A 167 -9.10 -14.32 7.27
N GLY A 168 -9.21 -14.29 8.60
CA GLY A 168 -10.23 -15.01 9.37
C GLY A 168 -9.90 -16.49 9.60
N LYS A 169 -8.64 -16.89 9.41
CA LYS A 169 -8.22 -18.27 9.67
C LYS A 169 -8.09 -18.52 11.17
N THR A 170 -8.47 -19.72 11.60
CA THR A 170 -8.17 -20.21 12.94
C THR A 170 -6.68 -20.53 13.04
N LEU A 171 -5.95 -19.77 13.85
CA LEU A 171 -4.54 -20.06 14.12
C LEU A 171 -4.42 -21.20 15.12
N PRO A 172 -3.68 -22.29 14.82
CA PRO A 172 -3.58 -23.44 15.72
C PRO A 172 -3.08 -23.09 17.14
N GLY A 173 -2.17 -22.11 17.23
CA GLY A 173 -1.65 -21.64 18.52
C GLY A 173 -2.64 -20.83 19.35
N LEU A 174 -3.67 -20.24 18.73
CA LEU A 174 -4.77 -19.58 19.44
C LEU A 174 -5.86 -20.57 19.80
N ALA A 175 -6.19 -21.49 18.88
CA ALA A 175 -7.25 -22.50 19.08
C ALA A 175 -7.01 -23.38 20.32
N VAL A 176 -5.75 -23.67 20.67
CA VAL A 176 -5.43 -24.47 21.88
C VAL A 176 -5.63 -23.69 23.20
N LEU A 177 -5.81 -22.37 23.12
CA LEU A 177 -6.03 -21.48 24.26
C LEU A 177 -7.50 -21.03 24.37
N GLU A 178 -8.36 -21.40 23.41
CA GLU A 178 -9.78 -21.11 23.46
C GLU A 178 -10.47 -21.97 24.54
N ASP A 179 -11.36 -21.34 25.32
CA ASP A 179 -12.14 -21.97 26.40
C ASP A 179 -13.21 -22.94 25.89
#